data_AF-A0A519DE70-F1
#
_entry.id   AF-A0A519DE70-F1
#
_cell.length_a   1.000
_cell.length_b   1.000
_cell.length_c   1.000
_cell.angle_alpha   90.00
_cell.angle_beta   90.00
_cell.angle_gamma   90.00
#
_symmetry.space_group_name_H-M   'P 1'
#
loop_
_entity.id
_entity.type
_entity.pdbx_description
1 polymer ?
#
loop_
_entity_poly.entity_id
_entity_poly.type
_entity_poly.pdbx_seq_one_letter_code
_entity_poly.pdbx_strand_id
1 'polypeptide(L)'
;MGRHGPPAPDPDWERLDHRGPLSTRWAWGWLSPDGGVVVSDGGDVYVRVDREDLTEAGRGSLNLGVTGGLASALRRALRWSEIVGELYDEPEDEPEDEPEDEPRDLFLLPPSRRE
;
A
#
# COMPACT_ATOMS: atom_id res chain seq x y z
N MET A 1 0.08 24.67 -1.30
CA MET A 1 -0.79 24.00 -2.28
C MET A 1 -1.14 22.64 -1.72
N GLY A 2 -2.43 22.32 -1.58
CA GLY A 2 -2.82 21.00 -1.06
C GLY A 2 -2.32 19.93 -2.03
N ARG A 3 -1.68 18.87 -1.52
CA ARG A 3 -1.40 17.67 -2.33
C ARG A 3 -2.75 17.11 -2.75
N HIS A 4 -3.22 17.47 -3.94
CA HIS A 4 -4.35 16.82 -4.57
C HIS A 4 -3.84 15.42 -4.90
N GLY A 5 -4.38 14.42 -4.23
CA GLY A 5 -4.07 13.03 -4.52
C GLY A 5 -4.37 12.68 -5.98
N PRO A 6 -3.96 11.49 -6.43
CA PRO A 6 -4.20 11.02 -7.79
C PRO A 6 -5.66 11.21 -8.23
N PRO A 7 -5.89 11.57 -9.51
CA PRO A 7 -7.24 11.76 -10.06
C PRO A 7 -8.05 10.47 -9.96
N ALA A 8 -9.37 10.50 -10.05
CA ALA A 8 -10.18 9.29 -9.94
C ALA A 8 -9.83 8.23 -11.01
N PRO A 9 -9.99 6.92 -10.72
CA PRO A 9 -9.90 5.85 -11.72
C PRO A 9 -10.86 6.02 -12.89
N ASP A 10 -12.04 6.60 -12.63
CA ASP A 10 -13.06 6.95 -13.62
C ASP A 10 -13.84 8.20 -13.12
N PRO A 11 -14.34 9.07 -14.01
CA PRO A 11 -15.09 10.27 -13.64
C PRO A 11 -16.24 10.06 -12.65
N ASP A 12 -16.90 8.89 -12.70
CA ASP A 12 -18.09 8.63 -11.89
C ASP A 12 -17.77 8.04 -10.50
N TRP A 13 -16.50 7.81 -10.18
CA TRP A 13 -16.10 7.23 -8.89
C TRP A 13 -16.16 8.27 -7.77
N GLU A 14 -16.70 7.86 -6.63
CA GLU A 14 -16.85 8.72 -5.47
C GLU A 14 -15.53 8.83 -4.72
N ARG A 15 -15.14 10.06 -4.34
CA ARG A 15 -13.93 10.27 -3.54
C ARG A 15 -14.20 9.92 -2.08
N LEU A 16 -13.38 9.03 -1.54
CA LEU A 16 -13.31 8.78 -0.11
C LEU A 16 -12.28 9.74 0.49
N ASP A 17 -12.72 10.69 1.32
CA ASP A 17 -11.87 11.53 2.19
C ASP A 17 -12.60 11.71 3.52
N HIS A 18 -12.65 10.62 4.30
CA HIS A 18 -13.23 10.67 5.63
C HIS A 18 -12.16 10.99 6.65
N ARG A 19 -12.41 12.07 7.41
CA ARG A 19 -11.55 12.54 8.49
C ARG A 19 -12.23 12.29 9.83
N GLY A 20 -11.50 11.66 10.72
CA GLY A 20 -11.87 11.50 12.11
C GLY A 20 -11.69 12.77 12.95
N PRO A 21 -11.91 12.65 14.27
CA PRO A 21 -11.56 13.68 15.23
C PRO A 21 -10.11 14.12 15.05
N LEU A 22 -9.84 15.42 15.26
CA LEU A 22 -8.50 16.00 15.11
C LEU A 22 -7.92 15.94 13.68
N SER A 23 -8.76 15.79 12.65
CA SER A 23 -8.33 15.72 11.24
C SER A 23 -7.50 14.47 10.91
N THR A 24 -7.54 13.44 11.75
CA THR A 24 -6.93 12.14 11.44
C THR A 24 -7.60 11.55 10.20
N ARG A 25 -6.81 11.19 9.19
CA ARG A 25 -7.31 10.60 7.95
C ARG A 25 -7.73 9.15 8.22
N TRP A 26 -9.02 8.85 8.12
CA TRP A 26 -9.58 7.51 8.40
C TRP A 26 -9.81 6.69 7.14
N ALA A 27 -10.18 7.33 6.02
CA ALA A 27 -10.25 6.70 4.73
C ALA A 27 -9.87 7.71 3.65
N TRP A 28 -9.03 7.29 2.71
CA TRP A 28 -8.64 8.10 1.56
C TRP A 28 -8.50 7.21 0.33
N GLY A 29 -9.16 7.59 -0.76
CA GLY A 29 -9.23 6.74 -1.93
C GLY A 29 -10.42 7.06 -2.84
N TRP A 30 -10.85 6.06 -3.61
CA TRP A 30 -12.01 6.14 -4.49
C TRP A 30 -12.88 4.89 -4.38
N LEU A 31 -14.20 5.08 -4.48
CA LEU A 31 -15.23 4.06 -4.45
C LEU A 31 -15.90 3.97 -5.81
N SER A 32 -16.07 2.76 -6.35
CA SER A 32 -16.79 2.56 -7.60
C SER A 32 -18.29 2.88 -7.44
N PRO A 33 -18.99 3.30 -8.52
CA PRO A 33 -20.41 3.69 -8.43
C PRO A 33 -21.35 2.61 -7.89
N ASP A 34 -21.00 1.34 -8.11
CA ASP A 34 -21.73 0.16 -7.62
C ASP A 34 -21.31 -0.27 -6.21
N GLY A 35 -20.30 0.39 -5.62
CA GLY A 35 -19.76 0.08 -4.30
C GLY A 35 -19.01 -1.25 -4.21
N GLY A 36 -18.73 -1.88 -5.37
CA GLY A 36 -18.06 -3.17 -5.47
C GLY A 36 -16.54 -3.10 -5.33
N VAL A 37 -15.93 -1.95 -5.62
CA VAL A 37 -14.47 -1.78 -5.61
C VAL A 37 -14.08 -0.49 -4.89
N VAL A 38 -13.04 -0.59 -4.07
CA VAL A 38 -12.40 0.55 -3.39
C VAL A 38 -10.92 0.56 -3.76
N VAL A 39 -10.36 1.73 -4.03
CA VAL A 39 -8.90 1.92 -4.16
C VAL A 39 -8.39 2.88 -3.10
N SER A 40 -7.28 2.57 -2.43
CA SER A 40 -6.62 3.45 -1.43
C SER A 40 -5.68 4.45 -2.11
N ASP A 41 -5.31 5.56 -1.48
CA ASP A 41 -4.22 6.43 -1.99
C ASP A 41 -2.84 5.76 -2.02
N GLY A 42 -2.66 4.62 -1.37
CA GLY A 42 -1.46 3.78 -1.49
C GLY A 42 -1.47 2.85 -2.69
N GLY A 43 -2.57 2.81 -3.46
CA GLY A 43 -2.71 1.95 -4.64
C GLY A 43 -3.29 0.57 -4.34
N ASP A 44 -3.67 0.27 -3.10
CA ASP A 44 -4.34 -1.00 -2.78
C ASP A 44 -5.74 -1.05 -3.40
N VAL A 45 -6.11 -2.22 -3.94
CA VAL A 45 -7.43 -2.46 -4.52
C VAL A 45 -8.18 -3.47 -3.64
N TYR A 46 -9.33 -3.04 -3.11
CA TYR A 46 -10.23 -3.88 -2.34
C TYR A 46 -11.51 -4.14 -3.12
N VAL A 47 -11.97 -5.39 -3.08
CA VAL A 47 -13.20 -5.80 -3.76
C VAL A 47 -14.19 -6.30 -2.72
N ARG A 48 -15.40 -5.75 -2.75
CA ARG A 48 -16.52 -6.29 -1.99
C ARG A 48 -17.05 -7.51 -2.73
N VAL A 49 -17.02 -8.63 -2.04
CA VAL A 49 -17.49 -9.92 -2.54
C VAL A 49 -18.47 -10.51 -1.57
N ASP A 50 -19.63 -10.93 -2.07
CA ASP A 50 -20.58 -11.68 -1.28
C ASP A 50 -20.10 -13.14 -1.20
N ARG A 51 -20.35 -13.78 -0.04
CA ARG A 51 -19.85 -15.14 0.21
C ARG A 51 -20.41 -16.16 -0.78
N GLU A 52 -21.60 -15.89 -1.34
CA GLU A 52 -22.25 -16.73 -2.34
C GLU A 52 -21.55 -16.72 -3.71
N ASP A 53 -20.79 -15.66 -4.02
CA ASP A 53 -20.01 -15.55 -5.26
C ASP A 53 -18.67 -16.28 -5.19
N LEU A 54 -18.30 -16.79 -4.00
CA LEU A 54 -17.08 -17.53 -3.75
C LEU A 54 -17.34 -19.03 -3.90
N THR A 55 -16.54 -19.67 -4.74
CA THR A 55 -16.56 -21.12 -4.93
C THR A 55 -15.22 -21.71 -4.51
N GLU A 56 -15.22 -22.89 -3.88
CA GLU A 56 -13.95 -23.53 -3.52
C GLU A 56 -13.22 -24.03 -4.77
N ALA A 57 -11.96 -23.61 -4.92
CA ALA A 57 -11.07 -24.04 -5.99
C ALA A 57 -10.23 -25.27 -5.60
N GLY A 58 -10.30 -25.69 -4.33
CA GLY A 58 -9.47 -26.73 -3.70
C GLY A 58 -8.46 -26.16 -2.69
N ARG A 59 -7.91 -27.01 -1.80
CA ARG A 59 -6.85 -26.72 -0.79
C ARG A 59 -6.80 -25.27 -0.25
N GLY A 60 -7.92 -24.73 0.24
CA GLY A 60 -7.97 -23.40 0.86
C GLY A 60 -7.96 -22.21 -0.12
N SER A 61 -8.01 -22.46 -1.43
CA SER A 61 -8.19 -21.45 -2.47
C SER A 61 -9.67 -21.26 -2.80
N LEU A 62 -10.04 -20.01 -3.05
CA LEU A 62 -11.39 -19.61 -3.49
C LEU A 62 -11.31 -19.03 -4.90
N ASN A 63 -12.28 -19.40 -5.73
CA ASN A 63 -12.55 -18.78 -7.01
C ASN A 63 -13.68 -17.76 -6.83
N LEU A 64 -13.47 -16.56 -7.37
CA LEU A 64 -14.50 -15.55 -7.46
C LEU A 64 -15.07 -15.53 -8.88
N GLY A 65 -16.39 -15.69 -8.99
CA GLY A 65 -17.09 -15.44 -10.24
C GLY A 65 -17.11 -13.93 -10.54
N VAL A 66 -16.39 -13.49 -11.58
CA VAL A 66 -16.35 -12.07 -11.94
C VAL A 66 -17.39 -11.76 -13.01
N THR A 67 -18.37 -10.92 -12.69
CA THR A 67 -19.33 -10.40 -13.67
C THR A 67 -18.67 -9.34 -14.57
N GLY A 68 -19.26 -9.05 -15.74
CA GLY A 68 -18.70 -8.08 -16.69
C GLY A 68 -18.55 -6.66 -16.12
N GLY A 69 -19.43 -6.25 -15.19
CA GLY A 69 -19.34 -4.98 -14.48
C GLY A 69 -18.14 -4.94 -13.53
N LEU A 70 -18.01 -5.96 -12.66
CA LEU A 70 -16.90 -6.06 -11.72
C LEU A 70 -15.54 -6.16 -12.43
N ALA A 71 -15.44 -6.94 -13.51
CA ALA A 71 -14.22 -7.01 -14.32
C ALA A 71 -13.81 -5.63 -14.88
N SER A 72 -14.79 -4.84 -15.30
CA SER A 72 -14.58 -3.51 -15.84
C SER A 72 -14.14 -2.50 -14.76
N ALA A 73 -14.69 -2.60 -13.55
CA ALA A 73 -14.27 -1.79 -12.41
C ALA A 73 -12.84 -2.16 -11.96
N LEU A 74 -12.56 -3.46 -11.86
CA LEU A 74 -11.24 -3.99 -11.50
C LEU A 74 -10.13 -3.53 -12.46
N ARG A 75 -10.36 -3.58 -13.77
CA ARG A 75 -9.37 -3.10 -14.75
C ARG A 75 -9.01 -1.64 -14.55
N ARG A 76 -10.01 -0.79 -14.24
CA ARG A 76 -9.79 0.62 -13.97
C ARG A 76 -9.04 0.83 -12.66
N ALA A 77 -9.43 0.11 -11.61
CA ALA A 77 -8.77 0.14 -10.31
C ALA A 77 -7.30 -0.29 -10.40
N LEU A 78 -6.99 -1.39 -11.10
CA LEU A 78 -5.63 -1.89 -11.25
C LEU A 78 -4.77 -0.93 -12.08
N ARG A 79 -5.30 -0.37 -13.16
CA ARG A 79 -4.59 0.67 -13.92
C ARG A 79 -4.29 1.89 -13.07
N TRP A 80 -5.24 2.26 -12.20
CA TRP A 80 -5.06 3.38 -11.31
C TRP A 80 -4.03 3.08 -10.20
N SER A 81 -4.06 1.88 -9.63
CA SER A 81 -3.07 1.37 -8.68
C SER A 81 -1.66 1.48 -9.23
N GLU A 82 -1.45 1.11 -10.50
CA GLU A 82 -0.17 1.26 -11.19
C GLU A 82 0.30 2.72 -11.26
N ILE A 83 -0.59 3.65 -11.64
CA ILE A 83 -0.31 5.09 -11.66
C ILE A 83 0.08 5.62 -10.26
N VAL A 84 -0.59 5.14 -9.22
CA VAL A 84 -0.30 5.52 -7.84
C VAL A 84 1.04 4.95 -7.39
N GLY A 85 1.32 3.69 -7.72
CA GLY A 85 2.63 3.07 -7.52
C GLY A 85 3.74 3.93 -8.14
N GLU A 86 3.63 4.29 -9.42
CA GLU A 86 4.61 5.13 -10.10
C GLU A 86 4.76 6.54 -9.49
N LEU A 87 3.69 7.10 -8.92
CA LEU A 87 3.69 8.43 -8.29
C LEU A 87 4.33 8.44 -6.91
N TYR A 88 4.25 7.33 -6.18
CA TYR A 88 4.71 7.19 -4.79
C TYR A 88 5.80 6.13 -4.65
N ASP A 89 6.42 5.71 -5.76
CA ASP A 89 7.65 4.91 -5.78
C ASP A 89 8.77 5.78 -5.18
N GLU A 90 8.89 5.72 -3.86
CA GLU A 90 10.08 6.20 -3.16
C GLU A 90 11.18 5.21 -3.53
N PRO A 91 12.32 5.64 -4.11
CA PRO A 91 13.44 4.73 -4.28
C PRO A 91 13.71 4.12 -2.91
N GLU A 92 13.70 2.78 -2.82
CA GLU A 92 14.24 2.11 -1.63
C GLU A 92 15.58 2.77 -1.37
N ASP A 93 15.72 3.51 -0.27
CA ASP A 93 17.01 4.04 0.16
C ASP A 93 17.93 2.82 0.14
N GLU A 94 18.87 2.78 -0.82
CA GLU A 94 19.96 1.81 -0.79
C GLU A 94 20.49 1.89 0.64
N PRO A 95 20.57 0.76 1.38
CA PRO A 95 21.04 0.82 2.75
C PRO A 95 22.37 1.55 2.70
N GLU A 96 22.43 2.75 3.33
CA GLU A 96 23.68 3.48 3.49
C GLU A 96 24.67 2.47 4.04
N ASP A 97 25.67 2.08 3.24
CA ASP A 97 26.71 1.16 3.65
C ASP A 97 27.17 1.61 5.04
N GLU A 98 26.86 0.82 6.07
CA GLU A 98 27.36 1.07 7.41
C GLU A 98 28.88 1.28 7.27
N PRO A 99 29.45 2.39 7.75
CA PRO A 99 30.89 2.56 7.67
C PRO A 99 31.52 1.37 8.39
N GLU A 100 32.28 0.55 7.65
CA GLU A 100 33.04 -0.58 8.19
C GLU A 100 33.80 -0.06 9.42
N ASP A 101 33.38 -0.50 10.60
CA ASP A 101 34.04 -0.21 11.87
C ASP A 101 35.52 -0.63 11.72
N GLU A 102 36.40 0.35 11.52
CA GLU A 102 37.85 0.14 11.56
C GLU A 102 38.18 -0.61 12.86
N PRO A 103 38.88 -1.76 12.80
CA PRO A 103 39.18 -2.52 14.00
C PRO A 103 40.05 -1.67 14.92
N ARG A 104 39.48 -1.28 16.05
CA ARG A 104 40.19 -0.64 17.15
C ARG A 104 41.35 -1.54 17.58
N ASP A 105 42.56 -1.22 17.17
CA ASP A 105 43.80 -1.70 17.81
C ASP A 105 43.91 -1.07 19.22
N LEU A 106 43.05 -1.53 20.13
CA LEU A 106 43.20 -1.30 21.55
C LEU A 106 44.25 -2.28 22.06
N PHE A 107 45.52 -1.83 22.01
CA PHE A 107 46.58 -2.42 22.81
C PHE A 107 46.23 -2.28 24.30
N LEU A 108 45.52 -3.27 24.84
CA LEU A 108 45.34 -3.46 26.28
C LEU A 108 46.64 -4.04 26.85
N LEU A 109 47.58 -3.18 27.23
CA LEU A 109 48.64 -3.57 28.14
C LEU A 109 48.10 -3.50 29.59
N PRO A 110 48.16 -4.59 30.36
CA PRO A 110 47.56 -4.68 31.68
C PRO A 110 48.32 -3.82 32.71
N PRO A 111 47.62 -3.15 33.66
CA PRO A 111 48.29 -2.54 34.79
C PRO A 111 48.78 -3.63 35.75
N SER A 112 50.07 -3.68 36.03
CA SER A 112 50.58 -4.47 37.16
C SER A 112 51.46 -3.65 38.11
N ARG A 113 50.81 -3.40 39.25
CA ARG A 113 51.25 -3.34 40.65
C ARG A 113 52.35 -2.37 41.11
N ARG A 114 51.93 -1.56 42.09
CA ARG A 114 52.73 -0.92 43.13
C ARG A 114 53.53 -1.97 43.91
N GLU A 115 54.82 -1.69 44.10
CA GLU A 115 55.58 -1.88 45.34
C GLU A 115 56.38 -0.60 45.62
#